data_AF-K9H002-F1
#
_entry.id   AF-K9H002-F1
#
_cell.length_a   1.000
_cell.length_b   1.000
_cell.length_c   1.000
_cell.angle_alpha   90.00
_cell.angle_beta   90.00
_cell.angle_gamma   90.00
#
_symmetry.space_group_name_H-M   'P 1'
#
loop_
_entity.id
_entity.type
_entity.pdbx_description
1 polymer ?
#
loop_
_entity_poly.entity_id
_entity_poly.type
_entity_poly.pdbx_seq_one_letter_code
_entity_poly.pdbx_strand_id
1 'polypeptide(L)'
;MTAHSGIHGDSTGAAAGGGAPVGRERRVVGQALSYWHAVRDHRPLPLLDDLDMEAEPLLRGKLFLMDVTAGLGTATFTYCGGALSQAFKASATGKRPHDVLPSDVAEHMLDLVRAVVDFRRPLADAATLPRVRGGGVLKHRMAIMPVSTDGKTVTHILGAFSYKVD
;
A
#
# COMPACT_ATOMS: atom_id res chain seq x y z
N MET A 1 -30.27 -47.69 -48.45
CA MET A 1 -30.28 -47.63 -46.97
C MET A 1 -28.87 -47.32 -46.51
N THR A 2 -28.51 -46.30 -45.73
CA THR A 2 -29.16 -45.12 -45.12
C THR A 2 -27.94 -44.29 -44.62
N ALA A 3 -27.58 -43.20 -45.30
CA ALA A 3 -27.80 -41.79 -44.93
C ALA A 3 -26.59 -41.09 -44.28
N HIS A 4 -26.23 -39.95 -44.89
CA HIS A 4 -25.43 -38.84 -44.37
C HIS A 4 -26.04 -38.20 -43.12
N SER A 5 -25.19 -37.65 -42.22
CA SER A 5 -25.23 -36.25 -41.74
C SER A 5 -24.44 -36.05 -40.45
N GLY A 6 -23.84 -34.86 -40.31
CA GLY A 6 -23.31 -34.38 -39.02
C GLY A 6 -22.17 -33.37 -39.15
N ILE A 7 -22.42 -32.18 -39.70
CA ILE A 7 -21.58 -30.98 -39.49
C ILE A 7 -22.13 -30.21 -38.28
N HIS A 8 -21.27 -29.87 -37.33
CA HIS A 8 -21.33 -28.70 -36.42
C HIS A 8 -19.86 -28.38 -36.11
N GLY A 9 -19.29 -27.20 -36.36
CA GLY A 9 -19.90 -25.87 -36.36
C GLY A 9 -19.61 -25.18 -35.04
N ASP A 10 -18.40 -24.61 -34.94
CA ASP A 10 -17.97 -23.44 -34.16
C ASP A 10 -18.11 -23.42 -32.62
N SER A 11 -17.13 -22.76 -31.99
CA SER A 11 -17.26 -21.82 -30.86
C SER A 11 -16.25 -22.03 -29.72
N THR A 12 -15.24 -21.16 -29.73
CA THR A 12 -14.99 -20.19 -28.65
C THR A 12 -14.26 -20.62 -27.36
N GLY A 13 -13.18 -19.90 -27.05
CA GLY A 13 -12.63 -19.71 -25.70
C GLY A 13 -11.10 -19.81 -25.65
N ALA A 14 -10.34 -18.86 -26.19
CA ALA A 14 -9.93 -17.64 -25.50
C ALA A 14 -9.43 -17.85 -24.05
N ALA A 15 -8.12 -17.67 -23.92
CA ALA A 15 -7.27 -17.31 -22.77
C ALA A 15 -7.89 -16.92 -21.42
N ALA A 16 -7.17 -17.28 -20.34
CA ALA A 16 -6.85 -16.51 -19.11
C ALA A 16 -6.85 -17.48 -17.91
N GLY A 17 -5.95 -17.46 -16.93
CA GLY A 17 -4.98 -16.46 -16.51
C GLY A 17 -4.59 -16.85 -15.08
N GLY A 18 -3.62 -17.75 -14.92
CA GLY A 18 -3.18 -18.27 -13.62
C GLY A 18 -1.85 -17.69 -13.13
N GLY A 19 -1.42 -16.55 -13.68
CA GLY A 19 -0.13 -15.93 -13.39
C GLY A 19 -0.10 -15.18 -12.06
N ALA A 20 0.04 -15.92 -10.96
CA ALA A 20 0.61 -15.57 -9.66
C ALA A 20 0.23 -14.21 -9.00
N PRO A 21 -0.70 -14.19 -8.02
CA PRO A 21 -1.04 -13.00 -7.24
C PRO A 21 0.10 -12.41 -6.40
N VAL A 22 1.09 -13.22 -5.99
CA VAL A 22 2.26 -12.81 -5.18
C VAL A 22 3.14 -11.78 -5.92
N GLY A 23 3.20 -11.87 -7.26
CA GLY A 23 3.99 -10.95 -8.07
C GLY A 23 3.45 -9.52 -8.07
N ARG A 24 2.14 -9.30 -7.86
CA ARG A 24 1.52 -7.97 -7.95
C ARG A 24 1.75 -7.12 -6.70
N GLU A 25 1.73 -7.71 -5.51
CA GLU A 25 2.00 -6.99 -4.26
C GLU A 25 3.48 -6.62 -4.14
N ARG A 26 4.37 -7.55 -4.52
CA ARG A 26 5.80 -7.25 -4.62
C ARG A 26 6.07 -6.11 -5.60
N ARG A 27 5.29 -6.02 -6.68
CA ARG A 27 5.32 -4.89 -7.61
C ARG A 27 4.84 -3.58 -6.98
N VAL A 28 3.85 -3.59 -6.06
CA VAL A 28 3.40 -2.35 -5.38
C VAL A 28 4.53 -1.76 -4.52
N VAL A 29 5.20 -2.59 -3.70
CA VAL A 29 6.33 -2.12 -2.87
C VAL A 29 7.45 -1.56 -3.74
N GLY A 30 7.85 -2.30 -4.78
CA GLY A 30 8.90 -1.84 -5.70
C GLY A 30 8.53 -0.56 -6.45
N GLN A 31 7.27 -0.45 -6.91
CA GLN A 31 6.78 0.75 -7.59
C GLN A 31 6.73 1.95 -6.65
N ALA A 32 6.31 1.76 -5.40
CA ALA A 32 6.26 2.83 -4.40
C ALA A 32 7.66 3.37 -4.08
N LEU A 33 8.64 2.48 -3.90
CA LEU A 33 10.04 2.86 -3.71
C LEU A 33 10.59 3.59 -4.94
N SER A 34 10.27 3.11 -6.14
CA SER A 34 10.72 3.73 -7.39
C SER A 34 10.14 5.15 -7.54
N TYR A 35 8.84 5.31 -7.26
CA TYR A 35 8.17 6.60 -7.24
C TYR A 35 8.80 7.55 -6.21
N TRP A 36 9.03 7.08 -4.98
CA TRP A 36 9.69 7.89 -3.95
C TRP A 36 11.09 8.33 -4.35
N HIS A 37 11.88 7.45 -4.97
CA HIS A 37 13.20 7.79 -5.51
C HIS A 37 13.11 8.81 -6.64
N ALA A 38 12.13 8.69 -7.52
CA ALA A 38 11.92 9.64 -8.62
C ALA A 38 11.54 11.03 -8.10
N VAL A 39 10.62 11.14 -7.14
CA VAL A 39 10.24 12.44 -6.54
C VAL A 39 11.39 13.05 -5.74
N ARG A 40 12.13 12.23 -5.00
CA ARG A 40 13.30 12.67 -4.25
C ARG A 40 14.36 13.29 -5.17
N ASP A 41 14.54 12.69 -6.35
CA ASP A 41 15.59 13.04 -7.29
C ASP A 41 16.97 13.03 -6.59
N HIS A 42 17.73 14.13 -6.67
CA HIS A 42 19.05 14.25 -6.04
C HIS A 42 19.02 14.72 -4.58
N ARG A 43 17.84 15.00 -4.01
CA ARG A 43 17.71 15.50 -2.63
C ARG A 43 17.91 14.38 -1.60
N PRO A 44 18.13 14.68 -0.31
CA PRO A 44 18.15 13.65 0.73
C PRO A 44 16.78 13.00 0.98
N LEU A 45 15.72 13.80 0.85
CA LEU A 45 14.33 13.43 1.05
C LEU A 45 13.48 14.09 -0.04
N PRO A 46 12.37 13.48 -0.50
CA PRO A 46 11.38 14.16 -1.31
C PRO A 46 10.70 15.26 -0.51
N LEU A 47 10.30 16.32 -1.21
CA LEU A 47 9.43 17.34 -0.64
C LEU A 47 7.99 16.89 -0.72
N LEU A 48 7.21 17.23 0.30
CA LEU A 48 5.79 16.94 0.37
C LEU A 48 5.02 17.51 -0.83
N ASP A 49 5.32 18.75 -1.20
CA ASP A 49 4.63 19.47 -2.28
C ASP A 49 4.90 18.87 -3.68
N ASP A 50 5.93 18.03 -3.81
CA ASP A 50 6.26 17.35 -5.06
C ASP A 50 5.57 15.98 -5.19
N LEU A 51 4.82 15.56 -4.16
CA LEU A 51 4.08 14.31 -4.20
C LEU A 51 2.77 14.46 -4.96
N ASP A 52 2.61 13.67 -6.01
CA ASP A 52 1.34 13.39 -6.66
C ASP A 52 0.86 11.98 -6.28
N MET A 53 -0.19 11.92 -5.46
CA MET A 53 -0.76 10.66 -4.95
C MET A 53 -1.47 9.83 -6.04
N GLU A 54 -1.67 10.42 -7.22
CA GLU A 54 -2.40 9.85 -8.36
C GLU A 54 -1.51 9.60 -9.59
N ALA A 55 -0.23 9.97 -9.54
CA ALA A 55 0.73 9.89 -10.64
C ALA A 55 0.87 8.48 -11.23
N GLU A 56 0.86 7.46 -10.36
CA GLU A 56 1.16 6.09 -10.72
C GLU A 56 -0.09 5.19 -10.65
N PRO A 57 -0.59 4.67 -11.79
CA PRO A 57 -1.81 3.87 -11.82
C PRO A 57 -1.81 2.64 -10.91
N LEU A 58 -0.64 2.03 -10.67
CA LEU A 58 -0.50 0.88 -9.76
C LEU A 58 -0.53 1.26 -8.27
N LEU A 59 -0.23 2.53 -7.95
CA LEU A 59 -0.20 3.08 -6.60
C LEU A 59 -1.50 3.81 -6.23
N ARG A 60 -2.29 4.23 -7.24
CA ARG A 60 -3.59 4.86 -7.05
C ARG A 60 -4.45 4.11 -6.02
N GLY A 61 -4.93 4.85 -5.01
CA GLY A 61 -5.73 4.31 -3.93
C GLY A 61 -4.99 3.37 -2.96
N LYS A 62 -3.68 3.16 -3.12
CA LYS A 62 -2.84 2.35 -2.23
C LYS A 62 -1.88 3.18 -1.39
N LEU A 63 -1.70 4.45 -1.75
CA LEU A 63 -0.87 5.36 -0.99
C LEU A 63 -1.61 5.91 0.22
N PHE A 64 -0.87 6.23 1.26
CA PHE A 64 -1.33 7.02 2.39
C PHE A 64 -0.21 8.00 2.80
N LEU A 65 -0.59 9.06 3.47
CA LEU A 65 0.32 10.05 4.02
C LEU A 65 0.02 10.21 5.50
N MET A 66 1.06 10.26 6.33
CA MET A 66 0.95 10.57 7.74
C MET A 66 1.77 11.80 8.10
N ASP A 67 1.18 12.69 8.88
CA ASP A 67 1.89 13.78 9.55
C ASP A 67 2.50 13.23 10.86
N VAL A 68 3.80 13.45 11.03
CA VAL A 68 4.56 13.06 12.23
C VAL A 68 5.29 14.26 12.87
N THR A 69 4.96 15.49 12.46
CA THR A 69 5.61 16.73 12.92
C THR A 69 5.53 16.93 14.42
N ALA A 70 4.39 16.59 15.03
CA ALA A 70 4.16 16.67 16.48
C ALA A 70 4.59 15.41 17.24
N GLY A 71 5.32 14.49 16.58
CA GLY A 71 5.83 13.24 17.14
C GLY A 71 4.94 12.02 16.86
N LEU A 72 5.47 10.82 17.12
CA LEU A 72 4.79 9.56 16.79
C LEU A 72 3.50 9.32 17.59
N GLY A 73 3.45 9.82 18.82
CA GLY A 73 2.27 9.72 19.67
C GLY A 73 1.07 10.48 19.12
N THR A 74 1.29 11.51 18.31
CA THR A 74 0.26 12.37 17.71
C THR A 74 0.14 12.15 16.19
N ALA A 75 0.82 11.12 15.66
CA ALA A 75 0.83 10.84 14.24
C ALA A 75 -0.58 10.57 13.71
N THR A 76 -0.94 11.21 12.60
CA THR A 76 -2.28 11.11 12.00
C THR A 76 -2.18 10.91 10.50
N PHE A 77 -3.14 10.20 9.91
CA PHE A 77 -3.25 10.09 8.45
C PHE A 77 -3.80 11.39 7.86
N THR A 78 -3.03 12.09 7.04
CA THR A 78 -3.48 13.31 6.34
C THR A 78 -4.06 13.00 4.96
N TYR A 79 -3.66 11.88 4.36
CA TYR A 79 -4.27 11.32 3.16
C TYR A 79 -4.32 9.80 3.30
N CYS A 80 -5.39 9.17 2.84
CA CYS A 80 -5.48 7.72 2.80
C CYS A 80 -6.25 7.27 1.58
N GLY A 81 -5.59 6.54 0.69
CA GLY A 81 -6.22 5.85 -0.41
C GLY A 81 -7.18 4.75 0.06
N GLY A 82 -8.01 4.27 -0.85
CA GLY A 82 -9.06 3.29 -0.52
C GLY A 82 -8.56 1.98 0.09
N ALA A 83 -7.36 1.52 -0.25
CA ALA A 83 -6.89 0.18 0.12
C ALA A 83 -6.80 -0.02 1.64
N LEU A 84 -6.17 0.90 2.38
CA LEU A 84 -6.02 0.77 3.82
C LEU A 84 -7.39 0.88 4.52
N SER A 85 -8.19 1.87 4.14
CA SER A 85 -9.54 2.03 4.70
C SER A 85 -10.47 0.85 4.40
N GLN A 86 -10.36 0.23 3.23
CA GLN A 86 -11.13 -0.97 2.88
C GLN A 86 -10.69 -2.21 3.67
N ALA A 87 -9.38 -2.39 3.87
CA ALA A 87 -8.83 -3.50 4.63
C ALA A 87 -9.35 -3.54 6.06
N PHE A 88 -9.38 -2.37 6.71
CA PHE A 88 -9.78 -2.23 8.12
C PHE A 88 -11.22 -1.75 8.31
N LYS A 89 -11.97 -1.52 7.21
CA LYS A 89 -13.35 -1.02 7.21
C LYS A 89 -13.53 0.25 8.04
N ALA A 90 -12.55 1.14 7.99
CA ALA A 90 -12.52 2.37 8.75
C ALA A 90 -11.96 3.52 7.90
N SER A 91 -12.64 4.67 7.92
CA SER A 91 -12.06 5.91 7.36
C SER A 91 -10.85 6.31 8.19
N ALA A 92 -9.69 6.45 7.54
CA ALA A 92 -8.41 6.67 8.21
C ALA A 92 -8.00 8.15 8.25
N THR A 93 -8.34 8.93 7.22
CA THR A 93 -7.96 10.34 7.12
C THR A 93 -8.45 11.13 8.34
N GLY A 94 -7.56 11.93 8.93
CA GLY A 94 -7.77 12.70 10.14
C GLY A 94 -7.64 11.91 11.45
N LYS A 95 -7.34 10.61 11.40
CA LYS A 95 -7.28 9.74 12.59
C LYS A 95 -5.88 9.23 12.88
N ARG A 96 -5.67 8.76 14.11
CA ARG A 96 -4.43 8.09 14.51
C ARG A 96 -4.46 6.61 14.12
N PRO A 97 -3.30 5.95 13.98
CA PRO A 97 -3.23 4.51 13.69
C PRO A 97 -4.10 3.66 14.61
N HIS A 98 -4.07 3.92 15.92
CA HIS A 98 -4.86 3.18 16.92
C HIS A 98 -6.38 3.37 16.80
N ASP A 99 -6.86 4.42 16.14
CA ASP A 99 -8.30 4.65 15.93
C ASP A 99 -8.84 3.88 14.71
N VAL A 100 -7.94 3.32 13.89
CA VAL A 100 -8.24 2.74 12.57
C VAL A 100 -7.84 1.27 12.52
N LEU A 101 -6.70 0.93 13.12
CA LEU A 101 -6.06 -0.38 13.05
C LEU A 101 -6.20 -1.10 14.40
N PRO A 102 -6.21 -2.44 14.42
CA PRO A 102 -5.99 -3.21 15.64
C PRO A 102 -4.69 -2.79 16.35
N SER A 103 -4.66 -2.86 17.69
CA SER A 103 -3.54 -2.32 18.48
C SER A 103 -2.17 -2.87 18.08
N ASP A 104 -2.06 -4.18 17.88
CA ASP A 104 -0.84 -4.86 17.44
C ASP A 104 -0.36 -4.38 16.06
N VAL A 105 -1.30 -4.18 15.14
CA VAL A 105 -1.01 -3.65 13.80
C VAL A 105 -0.58 -2.19 13.86
N ALA A 106 -1.25 -1.38 14.68
CA ALA A 106 -0.92 0.03 14.88
C ALA A 106 0.48 0.20 15.50
N GLU A 107 0.80 -0.59 16.52
CA GLU A 107 2.11 -0.60 17.19
C GLU A 107 3.21 -0.97 16.21
N HIS A 108 3.05 -2.08 15.47
CA HIS A 108 4.00 -2.48 14.44
C HIS A 108 4.20 -1.39 13.39
N MET A 109 3.12 -0.77 12.89
CA MET A 109 3.24 0.33 11.93
C MET A 109 4.00 1.53 12.51
N LEU A 110 3.73 1.90 13.76
CA LEU A 110 4.41 3.01 14.44
C LEU A 110 5.89 2.70 14.71
N ASP A 111 6.26 1.45 14.97
CA ASP A 111 7.66 1.03 15.09
C ASP A 111 8.40 1.17 13.76
N LEU A 112 7.77 0.80 12.64
CA LEU A 112 8.35 1.03 11.32
C LEU A 112 8.50 2.52 11.02
N VAL A 113 7.47 3.32 11.34
CA VAL A 113 7.54 4.78 11.18
C VAL A 113 8.69 5.35 12.01
N ARG A 114 8.85 4.92 13.26
CA ARG A 114 9.96 5.33 14.12
C ARG A 114 11.31 5.06 13.47
N ALA A 115 11.53 3.83 13.00
CA ALA A 115 12.77 3.45 12.35
C ALA A 115 13.03 4.31 11.09
N VAL A 116 11.99 4.59 10.29
CA VAL A 116 12.11 5.42 9.09
C VAL A 116 12.45 6.88 9.43
N VAL A 117 11.87 7.43 10.51
CA VAL A 117 12.21 8.76 11.02
C VAL A 117 13.67 8.81 11.49
N ASP A 118 14.08 7.83 12.30
CA ASP A 118 15.41 7.78 12.91
C ASP A 118 16.52 7.60 11.85
N PHE A 119 16.33 6.68 10.91
CA PHE A 119 17.34 6.35 9.89
C PHE A 119 17.21 7.16 8.60
N ARG A 120 16.08 7.85 8.41
CA ARG A 120 15.78 8.63 7.19
C ARG A 120 15.90 7.81 5.91
N ARG A 121 15.47 6.56 5.97
CA ARG A 121 15.53 5.60 4.87
C ARG A 121 14.21 4.86 4.72
N PRO A 122 13.78 4.55 3.48
CA PRO A 122 12.64 3.68 3.25
C PRO A 122 12.78 2.31 3.92
N LEU A 123 11.65 1.77 4.38
CA LEU A 123 11.54 0.41 4.89
C LEU A 123 10.37 -0.30 4.21
N ALA A 124 10.58 -1.57 3.85
CA ALA A 124 9.54 -2.44 3.32
C ALA A 124 9.18 -3.53 4.35
N ASP A 125 7.90 -3.84 4.44
CA ASP A 125 7.37 -4.84 5.36
C ASP A 125 6.39 -5.79 4.66
N ALA A 126 6.28 -7.00 5.20
CA ALA A 126 5.29 -7.98 4.80
C ALA A 126 4.85 -8.78 6.03
N ALA A 127 3.57 -8.73 6.34
CA ALA A 127 3.01 -9.44 7.49
C ALA A 127 1.70 -10.14 7.13
N THR A 128 1.29 -11.00 8.04
CA THR A 128 0.10 -11.83 7.93
C THR A 128 -0.71 -11.68 9.21
N LEU A 129 -1.97 -11.28 9.08
CA LEU A 129 -2.87 -10.97 10.18
C LEU A 129 -4.09 -11.89 10.12
N PRO A 130 -4.49 -12.52 11.24
CA PRO A 130 -5.75 -13.26 11.28
C PRO A 130 -6.92 -12.28 11.14
N ARG A 131 -7.94 -12.64 10.36
CA ARG A 131 -9.13 -11.79 10.24
C ARG A 131 -10.05 -12.00 11.44
N VAL A 132 -10.22 -10.97 12.26
CA VAL A 132 -11.00 -11.03 13.51
C VAL A 132 -12.48 -11.43 13.29
N ARG A 133 -13.06 -11.18 12.11
CA ARG A 133 -14.44 -11.57 11.77
C ARG A 133 -14.57 -12.08 10.33
N GLY A 134 -14.88 -13.36 10.17
CA GLY A 134 -15.30 -13.96 8.90
C GLY A 134 -14.43 -15.10 8.36
N GLY A 135 -13.47 -15.61 9.12
CA GLY A 135 -12.47 -16.56 8.61
C GLY A 135 -11.52 -15.90 7.62
N GLY A 136 -10.41 -16.56 7.34
CA GLY A 136 -9.41 -16.08 6.40
C GLY A 136 -8.26 -15.30 7.03
N VAL A 137 -7.27 -15.03 6.17
CA VAL A 137 -5.99 -14.46 6.57
C VAL A 137 -5.73 -13.24 5.70
N LEU A 138 -5.46 -12.10 6.35
CA LEU A 138 -5.05 -10.88 5.65
C LEU A 138 -3.54 -10.88 5.51
N LYS A 139 -3.07 -11.04 4.27
CA LYS A 139 -1.65 -10.89 3.93
C LYS A 139 -1.45 -9.49 3.39
N HIS A 140 -0.55 -8.72 3.96
CA HIS A 140 -0.23 -7.39 3.46
C HIS A 140 1.25 -7.23 3.15
N ARG A 141 1.51 -6.26 2.27
CA ARG A 141 2.83 -5.67 2.06
C ARG A 141 2.71 -4.17 2.15
N MET A 142 3.71 -3.56 2.75
CA MET A 142 3.79 -2.11 2.80
C MET A 142 5.20 -1.59 2.57
N ALA A 143 5.28 -0.34 2.15
CA ALA A 143 6.49 0.46 2.13
C ALA A 143 6.22 1.72 2.94
N ILE A 144 7.15 2.08 3.82
CA ILE A 144 7.11 3.27 4.68
C ILE A 144 8.32 4.12 4.30
N MET A 145 8.08 5.35 3.86
CA MET A 145 9.10 6.17 3.21
C MET A 145 9.08 7.60 3.76
N PRO A 146 10.24 8.18 4.09
CA PRO A 146 10.30 9.48 4.75
C PRO A 146 10.08 10.61 3.75
N VAL A 147 9.32 11.61 4.14
CA VAL A 147 9.00 12.82 3.36
C VAL A 147 9.28 14.04 4.23
N SER A 148 9.62 15.14 3.57
CA SER A 148 9.99 16.38 4.23
C SER A 148 9.21 17.56 3.68
N THR A 149 8.98 18.58 4.50
CA THR A 149 8.48 19.89 4.03
C THR A 149 9.62 20.90 3.81
N ASP A 150 10.80 20.67 4.39
CA ASP A 150 11.96 21.56 4.32
C ASP A 150 13.20 20.92 3.65
N GLY A 151 13.07 19.67 3.20
CA GLY A 151 14.14 18.84 2.64
C GLY A 151 15.14 18.31 3.67
N LYS A 152 14.97 18.64 4.96
CA LYS A 152 15.95 18.37 6.03
C LYS A 152 15.39 17.47 7.12
N THR A 153 14.15 17.67 7.52
CA THR A 153 13.52 16.98 8.64
C THR A 153 12.44 16.05 8.10
N VAL A 154 12.34 14.82 8.62
CA VAL A 154 11.20 13.95 8.30
C VAL A 154 9.97 14.52 8.98
N THR A 155 9.07 15.11 8.20
CA THR A 155 7.82 15.69 8.72
C THR A 155 6.63 14.82 8.39
N HIS A 156 6.75 14.01 7.33
CA HIS A 156 5.69 13.14 6.86
C HIS A 156 6.22 11.76 6.50
N ILE A 157 5.30 10.81 6.45
CA ILE A 157 5.54 9.46 5.96
C ILE A 157 4.65 9.22 4.76
N LEU A 158 5.26 8.91 3.62
CA LEU A 158 4.56 8.32 2.49
C LEU A 158 4.54 6.81 2.68
N GLY A 159 3.33 6.27 2.77
CA GLY A 159 3.10 4.85 2.84
C GLY A 159 2.48 4.30 1.57
N ALA A 160 2.82 3.07 1.21
CA ALA A 160 2.09 2.28 0.22
C ALA A 160 1.61 0.99 0.87
N PHE A 161 0.33 0.66 0.72
CA PHE A 161 -0.29 -0.51 1.32
C PHE A 161 -1.01 -1.37 0.28
N SER A 162 -0.73 -2.67 0.29
CA SER A 162 -1.45 -3.64 -0.51
C SER A 162 -1.74 -4.88 0.31
N TYR A 163 -2.92 -5.45 0.11
CA TYR A 163 -3.35 -6.62 0.86
C TYR A 163 -4.11 -7.59 -0.02
N LYS A 164 -4.21 -8.82 0.47
CA LYS A 164 -5.17 -9.83 0.05
C LYS A 164 -5.81 -10.47 1.25
N VAL A 165 -7.01 -10.96 1.02
CA VAL A 165 -7.76 -11.79 1.96
C VAL A 165 -7.87 -13.15 1.30
N ASP A 166 -7.31 -14.16 1.96
CA ASP A 166 -7.52 -15.57 1.63
C ASP A 166 -8.84 -16.07 2.21
#